data_AF-A0A7H9E8A7-F1
#
_entry.id   AF-A0A7H9E8A7-F1
#
_cell.length_a   1.000
_cell.length_b   1.000
_cell.length_c   1.000
_cell.angle_alpha   90.00
_cell.angle_beta   90.00
_cell.angle_gamma   90.00
#
_symmetry.space_group_name_H-M   'P 1'
#
loop_
_entity.id
_entity.type
_entity.pdbx_description
1 polymer ?
#
loop_
_entity_poly.entity_id
_entity_poly.type
_entity_poly.pdbx_seq_one_letter_code
_entity_poly.pdbx_strand_id
1 'polypeptide(L)'
;MKEVNVEKGKIVLKNLNNLLHIECINYKVPKAENATIPITAPNVPEYSFVCWIGATSQGFVKGCYIDTPDRPTASIWFTQSTVNMVGEGNVSAYALYVRA
;
A
#
# COMPACT_ATOMS: atom_id res chain seq x y z
N MET A 1 -20.30 -2.67 17.45
CA MET A 1 -18.84 -2.72 17.27
C MET A 1 -18.60 -3.48 15.97
N LYS A 2 -18.00 -2.87 14.94
CA LYS A 2 -17.82 -3.54 13.63
C LYS A 2 -16.56 -4.39 13.67
N GLU A 3 -16.65 -5.66 13.27
CA GLU A 3 -15.52 -6.59 13.25
C GLU A 3 -14.68 -6.40 11.99
N VAL A 4 -13.40 -6.06 12.18
CA VAL A 4 -12.39 -6.06 11.13
C VAL A 4 -11.60 -7.36 11.28
N ASN A 5 -11.73 -8.27 10.31
CA ASN A 5 -10.88 -9.46 10.24
C ASN A 5 -9.70 -9.14 9.33
N VAL A 6 -8.50 -9.11 9.90
CA VAL A 6 -7.25 -8.88 9.16
C VAL A 6 -6.64 -10.24 8.86
N GLU A 7 -6.91 -10.79 7.67
CA GLU A 7 -6.21 -11.97 7.17
C GLU A 7 -5.10 -11.50 6.23
N LYS A 8 -3.84 -11.89 6.50
CA LYS A 8 -2.63 -11.67 5.69
C LYS A 8 -2.79 -10.68 4.51
N GLY A 9 -2.72 -9.38 4.78
CA GLY A 9 -2.66 -8.32 3.76
C GLY A 9 -4.01 -7.91 3.13
N LYS A 10 -5.12 -8.55 3.50
CA LYS A 10 -6.46 -8.26 2.98
C LYS A 10 -7.34 -7.67 4.09
N ILE A 11 -7.84 -6.45 3.88
CA ILE A 11 -8.88 -5.86 4.74
C ILE A 11 -10.20 -5.95 3.96
N VAL A 12 -11.09 -6.85 4.38
CA VAL A 12 -12.46 -6.95 3.85
C VAL A 12 -13.41 -6.25 4.80
N LEU A 13 -14.02 -5.15 4.37
CA LEU A 13 -15.07 -4.47 5.11
C LEU A 13 -16.41 -5.21 4.90
N LYS A 14 -16.72 -6.15 5.81
CA LYS A 14 -17.88 -7.07 5.73
C LYS A 14 -19.29 -6.43 5.69
N ASN A 15 -19.42 -5.10 5.66
CA ASN A 15 -20.70 -4.40 5.86
C ASN A 15 -21.18 -3.56 4.66
N LEU A 16 -20.61 -3.80 3.47
CA LEU A 16 -21.01 -3.15 2.21
C LEU A 16 -21.29 -4.18 1.10
N ASN A 17 -21.92 -5.32 1.38
CA ASN A 17 -22.25 -6.33 0.36
C ASN A 17 -21.07 -6.77 -0.55
N ASN A 18 -19.84 -6.84 -0.03
CA ASN A 18 -18.62 -7.07 -0.83
C ASN A 18 -18.42 -6.05 -1.99
N LEU A 19 -18.90 -4.82 -1.82
CA LEU A 19 -18.76 -3.75 -2.81
C LEU A 19 -17.32 -3.22 -2.87
N LEU A 20 -16.61 -3.17 -1.74
CA LEU A 20 -15.26 -2.64 -1.64
C LEU A 20 -14.26 -3.76 -1.32
N HIS A 21 -13.11 -3.71 -2.00
CA HIS A 21 -11.94 -4.53 -1.70
C HIS A 21 -10.71 -3.64 -1.56
N ILE A 22 -9.88 -3.91 -0.56
CA ILE A 22 -8.59 -3.21 -0.37
C ILE A 22 -7.48 -4.25 -0.40
N GLU A 23 -6.54 -4.05 -1.31
CA GLU A 23 -5.33 -4.86 -1.41
C GLU A 23 -4.13 -4.11 -0.84
N CYS A 24 -3.36 -4.78 0.02
CA CYS A 24 -2.10 -4.25 0.56
C CYS A 24 -0.90 -4.91 -0.11
N ILE A 25 0.01 -4.10 -0.63
CA ILE A 25 1.26 -4.56 -1.21
C ILE A 25 2.41 -4.09 -0.32
N ASN A 26 3.34 -5.00 0.01
CA ASN A 26 4.47 -4.73 0.87
C ASN A 26 5.78 -4.79 0.10
N TYR A 27 6.64 -3.80 0.32
CA TYR A 27 7.95 -3.68 -0.30
C TYR A 27 9.01 -3.55 0.79
N LYS A 28 10.05 -4.38 0.69
CA LYS A 28 11.28 -4.20 1.45
C LYS A 28 12.14 -3.16 0.76
N VAL A 29 12.62 -2.19 1.51
CA VAL A 29 13.47 -1.10 1.02
C VAL A 29 14.90 -1.37 1.46
N PRO A 30 15.84 -1.64 0.54
CA PRO A 30 17.26 -1.58 0.81
C PRO A 30 17.74 -0.21 1.31
N LYS A 31 18.73 -0.21 2.20
CA LYS A 31 19.36 1.03 2.66
C LYS A 31 20.09 1.69 1.49
N ALA A 32 19.95 3.02 1.35
CA ALA A 32 20.52 3.83 0.27
C ALA A 32 19.92 3.60 -1.13
N GLU A 33 18.72 3.02 -1.23
CA GLU A 33 17.97 2.98 -2.47
C GLU A 33 17.39 4.37 -2.83
N ASN A 34 17.03 4.54 -4.11
CA ASN A 34 16.28 5.68 -4.60
C ASN A 34 15.03 5.94 -3.73
N ALA A 35 14.68 7.21 -3.54
CA ALA A 35 13.52 7.68 -2.80
C ALA A 35 12.16 7.29 -3.43
N THR A 36 12.14 6.42 -4.44
CA THR A 36 10.97 6.09 -5.23
C THR A 36 10.94 4.60 -5.59
N ILE A 37 9.79 3.94 -5.39
CA ILE A 37 9.56 2.55 -5.81
C ILE A 37 8.38 2.51 -6.78
N PRO A 38 8.52 1.94 -7.99
CA PRO A 38 7.39 1.75 -8.88
C PRO A 38 6.46 0.64 -8.35
N ILE A 39 5.16 0.86 -8.45
CA ILE A 39 4.13 -0.08 -7.99
C ILE A 39 3.05 -0.27 -9.04
N THR A 40 2.45 -1.46 -9.03
CA THR A 40 1.31 -1.80 -9.89
C THR A 40 0.26 -2.50 -9.06
N ALA A 41 -0.97 -2.00 -9.14
CA ALA A 41 -2.13 -2.57 -8.48
C ALA A 41 -2.40 -3.96 -9.10
N PRO A 42 -2.50 -5.03 -8.29
CA PRO A 42 -2.78 -6.36 -8.81
C PRO A 42 -4.18 -6.43 -9.41
N ASN A 43 -4.37 -7.37 -10.32
CA ASN A 43 -5.70 -7.71 -10.80
C ASN A 43 -6.47 -8.46 -9.70
N VAL A 44 -7.67 -7.98 -9.38
CA VAL A 44 -8.54 -8.60 -8.38
C VAL A 44 -9.81 -9.08 -9.08
N PRO A 45 -10.07 -10.40 -9.16
CA PRO A 45 -11.25 -10.92 -9.84
C PRO A 45 -12.56 -10.32 -9.32
N GLU A 46 -13.45 -9.91 -10.23
CA GLU A 46 -14.74 -9.24 -9.95
C GLU A 46 -14.65 -7.80 -9.47
N TYR A 47 -13.47 -7.18 -9.40
CA TYR A 47 -13.33 -5.79 -8.97
C TYR A 47 -12.55 -4.95 -10.00
N SER A 48 -12.92 -3.67 -10.08
CA SER A 48 -12.21 -2.64 -10.84
C SER A 48 -11.39 -1.78 -9.88
N PHE A 49 -10.14 -1.50 -10.24
CA PHE A 49 -9.30 -0.55 -9.52
C PHE A 49 -9.94 0.84 -9.55
N VAL A 50 -9.94 1.52 -8.39
CA VAL A 50 -10.43 2.89 -8.26
C VAL A 50 -9.27 3.85 -8.06
N CYS A 51 -8.49 3.64 -7.00
CA CYS A 51 -7.35 4.48 -6.65
C CYS A 51 -6.46 3.81 -5.60
N TRP A 52 -5.26 4.36 -5.41
CA TRP A 52 -4.47 4.16 -4.22
C TRP A 52 -4.96 5.07 -3.11
N ILE A 53 -5.21 4.51 -1.93
CA ILE A 53 -5.76 5.25 -0.77
C ILE A 53 -4.69 5.63 0.26
N GLY A 54 -3.45 5.16 0.09
CA GLY A 54 -2.34 5.61 0.90
C GLY A 54 -1.14 4.67 0.88
N ALA A 55 -0.07 5.13 1.52
CA ALA A 55 1.10 4.33 1.83
C ALA A 55 1.44 4.47 3.32
N THR A 56 2.07 3.44 3.89
CA THR A 56 2.63 3.46 5.23
C THR A 56 4.08 3.00 5.17
N SER A 57 4.90 3.44 6.13
CA SER A 57 6.33 3.11 6.20
C SER A 57 6.71 2.60 7.59
N GLN A 58 7.70 1.73 7.65
CA GLN A 58 8.29 1.23 8.90
C GLN A 58 9.83 1.29 8.88
N GLY A 59 10.41 1.29 10.07
CA GLY A 59 11.86 1.26 10.26
C GLY A 59 12.56 2.57 9.90
N PHE A 60 13.60 2.47 9.08
CA PHE A 60 14.38 3.63 8.63
C PHE A 60 13.70 4.44 7.52
N VAL A 61 12.66 3.90 6.89
CA VAL A 61 11.84 4.66 5.94
C VAL A 61 10.94 5.61 6.72
N LYS A 62 10.91 6.87 6.29
CA LYS A 62 10.12 7.97 6.84
C LYS A 62 9.23 8.52 5.73
N GLY A 63 8.17 9.23 6.12
CA GLY A 63 7.26 10.00 5.26
C GLY A 63 7.10 9.47 3.84
N CYS A 64 5.99 8.80 3.54
CA CYS A 64 5.73 8.26 2.22
C CYS A 64 4.40 8.74 1.63
N TYR A 65 4.33 8.83 0.30
CA TYR A 65 3.10 9.10 -0.44
C TYR A 65 3.13 8.40 -1.80
N ILE A 66 1.97 8.26 -2.43
CA ILE A 66 1.84 7.65 -3.76
C ILE A 66 1.68 8.74 -4.79
N ASP A 67 2.59 8.76 -5.76
CA ASP A 67 2.49 9.60 -6.96
C ASP A 67 1.46 9.01 -7.93
N THR A 68 0.63 9.86 -8.52
CA THR A 68 -0.50 9.48 -9.40
C THR A 68 -1.43 8.41 -8.80
N PRO A 69 -2.08 8.68 -7.65
CA PRO A 69 -2.89 7.69 -6.95
C PRO A 69 -4.13 7.24 -7.73
N ASP A 70 -4.53 7.95 -8.77
CA ASP A 70 -5.65 7.64 -9.66
C ASP A 70 -5.30 6.60 -10.75
N ARG A 71 -4.04 6.15 -10.84
CA ARG A 71 -3.58 5.19 -11.84
C ARG A 71 -3.21 3.85 -11.21
N PRO A 72 -3.50 2.71 -11.89
CA PRO A 72 -3.14 1.40 -11.38
C PRO A 72 -1.62 1.18 -11.35
N THR A 73 -0.88 1.82 -12.26
CA THR A 73 0.59 1.90 -12.21
C THR A 73 0.98 3.27 -11.67
N ALA A 74 1.76 3.28 -10.59
CA ALA A 74 2.09 4.45 -9.80
C ALA A 74 3.51 4.33 -9.23
N SER A 75 3.91 5.24 -8.37
CA SER A 75 5.16 5.15 -7.62
C SER A 75 4.97 5.59 -6.18
N ILE A 76 5.63 4.91 -5.24
CA ILE A 76 5.71 5.37 -3.86
C ILE A 76 6.95 6.21 -3.71
N TRP A 77 6.79 7.48 -3.36
CA TRP A 77 7.89 8.32 -2.94
C TRP A 77 8.05 8.25 -1.42
N PHE A 78 9.28 8.28 -0.93
CA PHE A 78 9.57 8.23 0.50
C PHE A 78 10.91 8.89 0.85
N THR A 79 11.10 9.17 2.14
CA THR A 79 12.40 9.61 2.68
C THR A 79 13.03 8.50 3.52
N GLN A 80 14.34 8.57 3.75
CA GLN A 80 15.05 7.63 4.61
C GLN A 80 15.76 8.39 5.74
N SER A 81 15.84 7.76 6.91
CA SER A 81 16.67 8.25 8.02
C SER A 81 18.15 8.26 7.61
N THR A 82 18.83 9.38 7.86
CA THR A 82 20.29 9.50 7.71
C THR A 82 21.06 8.91 8.87
N VAL A 83 20.39 8.66 10.01
CA VAL A 83 20.97 7.99 11.17
C VAL A 83 20.98 6.48 10.96
N ASN A 84 22.06 5.82 11.35
CA ASN A 84 22.17 4.36 11.33
C ASN A 84 21.13 3.72 12.25
N MET A 85 19.98 3.32 11.69
CA MET A 85 18.97 2.55 12.40
C MET A 85 19.24 1.05 12.24
N VAL A 86 19.03 0.29 13.31
CA VAL A 86 19.02 -1.18 13.28
C VAL A 86 17.60 -1.62 12.90
N GLY A 87 17.46 -2.38 11.80
CA GLY A 87 16.18 -2.90 11.32
C GLY A 87 15.97 -2.75 9.81
N GLU A 88 15.00 -3.49 9.26
CA GLU A 88 14.62 -3.41 7.85
C GLU A 88 13.71 -2.20 7.59
N GLY A 89 13.88 -1.55 6.44
CA GLY A 89 12.97 -0.54 5.93
C GLY A 89 11.85 -1.19 5.14
N ASN A 90 10.61 -0.82 5.42
CA ASN A 90 9.46 -1.36 4.69
C ASN A 90 8.50 -0.24 4.31
N VAL A 91 7.83 -0.43 3.18
CA VAL A 91 6.72 0.40 2.72
C VAL A 91 5.56 -0.50 2.34
N SER A 92 4.35 -0.11 2.73
CA SER A 92 3.11 -0.75 2.30
C SER A 92 2.27 0.25 1.51
N ALA A 93 1.64 -0.19 0.41
CA ALA A 93 0.68 0.60 -0.36
C ALA A 93 -0.68 -0.10 -0.39
N TYR A 94 -1.76 0.69 -0.41
CA TYR A 94 -3.13 0.20 -0.32
C TYR A 94 -3.93 0.63 -1.55
N ALA A 95 -4.34 -0.33 -2.37
CA ALA A 95 -5.19 -0.10 -3.54
C ALA A 95 -6.66 -0.39 -3.18
N LEU A 96 -7.54 0.55 -3.52
CA LEU A 96 -8.98 0.43 -3.38
C LEU A 96 -9.60 -0.04 -4.69
N TYR A 97 -10.52 -0.97 -4.57
CA TYR A 97 -11.29 -1.51 -5.67
C TYR A 97 -12.77 -1.51 -5.34
N VAL A 98 -13.60 -1.42 -6.39
CA VAL A 98 -15.06 -1.55 -6.32
C VAL A 98 -15.49 -2.72 -7.19
N ARG A 99 -16.46 -3.50 -6.72
CA ARG A 99 -17.00 -4.64 -7.46
C ARG A 99 -17.60 -4.16 -8.80
N ALA A 100 -17.21 -4.82 -9.89
CA ALA A 100 -17.67 -4.50 -11.25
C ALA A 100 -19.12 -4.93 -11.50
#